data_AF-A0AA86PL78-F1
#
_entry.id   AF-A0AA86PL78-F1
#
_cell.length_a   1.000
_cell.length_b   1.000
_cell.length_c   1.000
_cell.angle_alpha   90.00
_cell.angle_beta   90.00
_cell.angle_gamma   90.00
#
_symmetry.space_group_name_H-M   'P 1'
#
loop_
_entity.id
_entity.type
_entity.pdbx_description
1 polymer ?
#
loop_
_entity_poly.entity_id
_entity_poly.type
_entity_poly.pdbx_seq_one_letter_code
_entity_poly.pdbx_strand_id
1 'polypeptide(L)'
;MQHVDNKQRIYQKFIQNNDIIIQNVNTTVDMSCVNQQNLQNAIFKNCKDIIFYNAPESLKHIKIKRSAINSLDGIQQLSQLESFEIDQNPEICLNPLVTLNITKLSLQNMNLSDISMLRFLKKLTSLDLCSNNIFDISMLSFLQDLTFLRLRKNKIQNISVLSNLTCLKELIICQNLIYDALPISSLKLEKLYIWGNYITDISCINTTNMGELFVQQNYIPTQQIAKFKQLSINRSNYQEQRKPSFDLIFKLHFTRFNRRLKQIYAKQEINNQQINKDIHSIRSEIYENAMKCNLALQRMQSESTDSQ
;
A
#
# COMPACT_ATOMS: atom_id res chain seq x y z
N MET A 1 8.49 -22.85 -38.55
CA MET A 1 7.42 -23.82 -38.24
C MET A 1 7.87 -24.84 -37.19
N GLN A 2 8.87 -25.70 -37.45
CA GLN A 2 9.29 -26.75 -36.49
C GLN A 2 9.61 -26.29 -35.05
N HIS A 3 10.21 -25.11 -34.87
CA HIS A 3 10.53 -24.58 -33.52
C HIS A 3 9.29 -24.13 -32.72
N VAL A 4 8.25 -23.63 -33.40
CA VAL A 4 6.99 -23.20 -32.75
C VAL A 4 6.20 -24.42 -32.30
N ASP A 5 6.13 -25.45 -33.16
CA ASP A 5 5.45 -26.72 -32.84
C ASP A 5 6.08 -27.42 -31.63
N ASN A 6 7.41 -27.36 -31.50
CA ASN A 6 8.12 -27.92 -30.35
C ASN A 6 7.81 -27.16 -29.05
N LYS A 7 7.74 -25.82 -29.07
CA LYS A 7 7.36 -25.03 -27.89
C LYS A 7 5.91 -25.26 -27.49
N GLN A 8 4.99 -25.33 -28.45
CA GLN A 8 3.58 -25.65 -28.20
C GLN A 8 3.42 -26.99 -27.48
N ARG A 9 4.09 -28.05 -27.97
CA ARG A 9 4.09 -29.37 -27.32
C ARG A 9 4.66 -29.36 -25.90
N ILE A 10 5.66 -28.51 -25.64
CA ILE A 10 6.22 -28.35 -24.29
C ILE A 10 5.21 -27.67 -23.37
N TYR A 11 4.60 -26.56 -23.82
CA TYR A 11 3.65 -25.82 -22.99
C TYR A 11 2.38 -26.60 -22.67
N GLN A 12 1.89 -27.44 -23.59
CA GLN A 12 0.75 -28.33 -23.32
C GLN A 12 0.94 -29.23 -22.10
N LYS A 13 2.17 -29.64 -21.79
CA LYS A 13 2.46 -30.49 -20.61
C LYS A 13 2.27 -29.76 -19.27
N PHE A 14 2.30 -28.43 -19.29
CA PHE A 14 2.13 -27.59 -18.10
C PHE A 14 0.67 -27.18 -17.86
N ILE A 15 -0.24 -27.58 -18.75
CA ILE A 15 -1.65 -27.19 -18.67
C ILE A 15 -2.46 -28.28 -17.99
N GLN A 16 -3.18 -27.92 -16.93
CA GLN A 16 -4.11 -28.79 -16.22
C GLN A 16 -5.33 -27.98 -15.80
N ASN A 17 -6.55 -28.50 -16.05
CA ASN A 17 -7.80 -27.87 -15.63
C ASN A 17 -7.94 -26.37 -15.99
N ASN A 18 -7.51 -25.98 -17.21
CA ASN A 18 -7.48 -24.59 -17.70
C ASN A 18 -6.46 -23.67 -17.00
N ASP A 19 -5.53 -24.24 -16.26
CA ASP A 19 -4.44 -23.54 -15.60
C ASP A 19 -3.12 -23.89 -16.27
N ILE A 20 -2.25 -22.91 -16.47
CA ILE A 20 -0.86 -23.15 -16.86
C ILE A 20 0.06 -22.76 -15.71
N ILE A 21 0.93 -23.68 -15.31
CA ILE A 21 1.95 -23.42 -14.29
C ILE A 21 3.33 -23.62 -14.90
N ILE A 22 4.04 -22.52 -15.12
CA ILE A 22 5.40 -22.53 -15.65
C ILE A 22 6.35 -22.11 -14.53
N GLN A 23 7.35 -22.96 -14.26
CA GLN A 23 8.28 -22.71 -13.17
C GLN A 23 9.71 -23.10 -13.49
N ASN A 24 10.67 -22.37 -12.91
CA ASN A 24 12.11 -22.61 -13.04
C ASN A 24 12.59 -22.62 -14.50
N VAL A 25 12.11 -21.66 -15.30
CA VAL A 25 12.47 -21.52 -16.71
C VAL A 25 13.53 -20.44 -16.85
N ASN A 26 14.72 -20.82 -17.30
CA ASN A 26 15.86 -19.93 -17.50
C ASN A 26 15.88 -19.24 -18.90
N THR A 27 14.86 -19.49 -19.72
CA THR A 27 14.62 -18.84 -21.00
C THR A 27 13.35 -17.98 -20.94
N THR A 28 13.14 -17.15 -21.96
CA THR A 28 11.91 -16.36 -22.08
C THR A 28 10.71 -17.26 -22.35
N VAL A 29 9.65 -17.08 -21.56
CA VAL A 29 8.36 -17.73 -21.76
C VAL A 29 7.55 -16.91 -22.76
N ASP A 30 7.28 -17.50 -23.92
CA ASP A 30 6.53 -16.83 -24.99
C ASP A 30 5.09 -17.36 -25.02
N MET A 31 4.15 -16.54 -24.54
CA MET A 31 2.76 -16.94 -24.42
C MET A 31 2.03 -17.09 -25.76
N SER A 32 2.59 -16.57 -26.86
CA SER A 32 2.05 -16.81 -28.21
C SER A 32 2.07 -18.29 -28.60
N CYS A 33 2.92 -19.08 -27.94
CA CYS A 33 3.02 -20.53 -28.14
C CYS A 33 2.02 -21.33 -27.29
N VAL A 34 1.14 -20.69 -26.53
CA VAL A 34 0.12 -21.36 -25.72
C VAL A 34 -1.21 -21.35 -26.48
N ASN A 35 -1.44 -22.39 -27.30
CA ASN A 35 -2.66 -22.51 -28.10
C ASN A 35 -3.77 -23.24 -27.32
N GLN A 36 -4.39 -22.55 -26.34
CA GLN A 36 -5.49 -23.09 -25.55
C GLN A 36 -6.60 -22.07 -25.32
N GLN A 37 -7.75 -22.29 -25.96
CA GLN A 37 -8.88 -21.35 -25.97
C GLN A 37 -9.54 -21.15 -24.60
N ASN A 38 -9.48 -22.15 -23.71
CA ASN A 38 -10.15 -22.10 -22.40
C ASN A 38 -9.21 -21.79 -21.23
N LEU A 39 -7.97 -21.36 -21.49
CA LEU A 39 -7.00 -21.10 -20.43
C LEU A 39 -7.39 -19.88 -19.59
N GLN A 40 -7.67 -20.07 -18.30
CA GLN A 40 -8.14 -19.01 -17.41
C GLN A 40 -7.06 -18.51 -16.46
N ASN A 41 -6.17 -19.39 -16.02
CA ASN A 41 -5.16 -19.08 -15.01
C ASN A 41 -3.74 -19.30 -15.55
N ALA A 42 -2.85 -18.34 -15.32
CA ALA A 42 -1.43 -18.48 -15.60
C ALA A 42 -0.59 -18.14 -14.38
N ILE A 43 0.23 -19.09 -13.95
CA ILE A 43 1.13 -18.96 -12.83
C ILE A 43 2.56 -19.16 -13.30
N PHE A 44 3.38 -18.12 -13.13
CA PHE A 44 4.79 -18.11 -13.46
C PHE A 44 5.61 -18.00 -12.19
N LYS A 45 6.58 -18.90 -11.99
CA LYS A 45 7.44 -18.92 -10.81
C LYS A 45 8.90 -19.06 -11.20
N ASN A 46 9.78 -18.15 -10.79
CA ASN A 46 11.20 -18.27 -11.10
C ASN A 46 11.45 -18.40 -12.62
N CYS A 47 10.78 -17.55 -13.40
CA CYS A 47 10.95 -17.44 -14.85
C CYS A 47 11.90 -16.29 -15.16
N LYS A 48 12.78 -16.48 -16.16
CA LYS A 48 13.72 -15.44 -16.59
C LYS A 48 12.98 -14.23 -17.17
N ASP A 49 12.00 -14.45 -18.03
CA ASP A 49 11.20 -13.40 -18.67
C ASP A 49 9.89 -13.98 -19.22
N ILE A 50 8.90 -13.12 -19.48
CA ILE A 50 7.58 -13.51 -20.00
C ILE A 50 7.13 -12.50 -21.05
N ILE A 51 6.71 -12.97 -22.22
CA ILE A 51 6.13 -12.15 -23.28
C ILE A 51 4.63 -12.45 -23.38
N PHE A 52 3.81 -11.40 -23.35
CA PHE A 52 2.35 -11.51 -23.39
C PHE A 52 1.72 -11.30 -24.77
N TYR A 53 2.48 -10.92 -25.81
CA TYR A 53 1.96 -10.80 -27.17
C TYR A 53 1.29 -12.10 -27.63
N ASN A 54 0.05 -11.99 -28.10
CA ASN A 54 -0.79 -13.13 -28.52
C ASN A 54 -0.99 -14.23 -27.45
N ALA A 55 -0.82 -13.90 -26.16
CA ALA A 55 -1.29 -14.73 -25.06
C ALA A 55 -2.82 -14.99 -25.15
N PRO A 56 -3.31 -16.14 -24.65
CA PRO A 56 -4.75 -16.47 -24.68
C PRO A 56 -5.64 -15.39 -24.06
N GLU A 57 -6.57 -14.84 -24.83
CA GLU A 57 -7.49 -13.77 -24.39
C GLU A 57 -8.45 -14.19 -23.27
N SER A 58 -8.64 -15.50 -23.08
CA SER A 58 -9.46 -16.09 -22.01
C SER A 58 -8.80 -16.04 -20.63
N LEU A 59 -7.54 -15.58 -20.54
CA LEU A 59 -6.84 -15.43 -19.26
C LEU A 59 -7.54 -14.40 -18.37
N LYS A 60 -7.99 -14.87 -17.22
CA LYS A 60 -8.63 -14.07 -16.17
C LYS A 60 -7.69 -13.74 -15.03
N HIS A 61 -6.75 -14.64 -14.73
CA HIS A 61 -5.89 -14.51 -13.57
C HIS A 61 -4.44 -14.81 -13.93
N ILE A 62 -3.56 -13.83 -13.71
CA ILE A 62 -2.13 -13.95 -13.93
C ILE A 62 -1.39 -13.71 -12.62
N LYS A 63 -0.47 -14.61 -12.30
CA LYS A 63 0.37 -14.55 -11.11
C LYS A 63 1.83 -14.78 -11.47
N ILE A 64 2.67 -13.79 -11.23
CA ILE A 64 4.09 -13.80 -11.54
C ILE A 64 4.87 -13.69 -10.23
N LYS A 65 5.64 -14.72 -9.91
CA LYS A 65 6.38 -14.80 -8.65
C LYS A 65 7.86 -15.04 -8.86
N ARG A 66 8.70 -14.22 -8.21
CA ARG A 66 10.16 -14.36 -8.23
C ARG A 66 10.70 -14.46 -9.66
N SER A 67 10.09 -13.73 -10.60
CA SER A 67 10.45 -13.72 -12.01
C SER A 67 10.85 -12.30 -12.37
N ALA A 68 12.02 -12.07 -12.97
CA ALA A 68 12.52 -10.75 -13.32
C ALA A 68 12.10 -10.39 -14.75
N ILE A 69 10.82 -10.10 -14.94
CA ILE A 69 10.29 -9.83 -16.29
C ILE A 69 10.68 -8.43 -16.76
N ASN A 70 10.97 -8.32 -18.05
CA ASN A 70 11.50 -7.07 -18.62
C ASN A 70 10.39 -6.09 -19.00
N SER A 71 9.21 -6.57 -19.39
CA SER A 71 8.08 -5.73 -19.80
C SER A 71 6.74 -6.43 -19.57
N LEU A 72 5.68 -5.63 -19.46
CA LEU A 72 4.29 -6.07 -19.48
C LEU A 72 3.62 -5.85 -20.85
N ASP A 73 4.37 -5.46 -21.89
CA ASP A 73 3.77 -5.20 -23.19
C ASP A 73 3.08 -6.44 -23.76
N GLY A 74 1.92 -6.19 -24.39
CA GLY A 74 1.01 -7.23 -24.86
C GLY A 74 -0.05 -7.60 -23.83
N ILE A 75 0.14 -7.31 -22.53
CA ILE A 75 -0.87 -7.59 -21.50
C ILE A 75 -2.16 -6.79 -21.72
N GLN A 76 -2.08 -5.64 -22.39
CA GLN A 76 -3.23 -4.78 -22.71
C GLN A 76 -4.31 -5.51 -23.53
N GLN A 77 -3.94 -6.55 -24.29
CA GLN A 77 -4.87 -7.30 -25.13
C GLN A 77 -5.76 -8.26 -24.31
N LEU A 78 -5.37 -8.56 -23.06
CA LEU A 78 -6.08 -9.49 -22.18
C LEU A 78 -7.31 -8.81 -21.55
N SER A 79 -8.30 -8.51 -22.40
CA SER A 79 -9.50 -7.77 -22.03
C SER A 79 -10.35 -8.43 -20.94
N GLN A 80 -10.22 -9.75 -20.76
CA GLN A 80 -10.89 -10.53 -19.73
C GLN A 80 -10.09 -10.64 -18.42
N LEU A 81 -8.91 -10.01 -18.31
CA LEU A 81 -8.09 -10.10 -17.12
C LEU A 81 -8.79 -9.43 -15.93
N GLU A 82 -9.09 -10.22 -14.91
CA GLU A 82 -9.76 -9.81 -13.69
C GLU A 82 -8.77 -9.62 -12.53
N SER A 83 -7.70 -10.43 -12.50
CA SER A 83 -6.72 -10.44 -11.41
C SER A 83 -5.29 -10.48 -11.92
N PHE A 84 -4.46 -9.57 -11.42
CA PHE A 84 -3.02 -9.52 -11.73
C PHE A 84 -2.19 -9.45 -10.44
N GLU A 85 -1.25 -10.37 -10.30
CA GLU A 85 -0.28 -10.39 -9.20
C GLU A 85 1.13 -10.48 -9.74
N ILE A 86 1.99 -9.59 -9.27
CA ILE A 86 3.43 -9.64 -9.53
C ILE A 86 4.19 -9.27 -8.24
N ASP A 87 5.28 -10.01 -7.97
CA ASP A 87 6.22 -9.70 -6.89
C ASP A 87 7.67 -9.58 -7.40
N GLN A 88 8.52 -8.85 -6.66
CA GLN A 88 9.96 -8.73 -6.92
C GLN A 88 10.41 -8.21 -8.31
N ASN A 89 9.78 -7.14 -8.82
CA ASN A 89 10.09 -6.49 -10.10
C ASN A 89 10.17 -4.96 -9.93
N PRO A 90 11.28 -4.42 -9.38
CA PRO A 90 11.33 -3.02 -8.95
C PRO A 90 11.35 -1.97 -10.06
N GLU A 91 11.73 -2.35 -11.29
CA GLU A 91 11.91 -1.44 -12.42
C GLU A 91 10.83 -1.59 -13.50
N ILE A 92 9.82 -2.43 -13.25
CA ILE A 92 8.83 -2.76 -14.26
C ILE A 92 7.87 -1.60 -14.53
N CYS A 93 7.65 -1.30 -15.81
CA CYS A 93 6.66 -0.33 -16.23
C CYS A 93 5.25 -0.93 -16.08
N LEU A 94 4.42 -0.31 -15.23
CA LEU A 94 3.05 -0.74 -14.96
C LEU A 94 2.00 -0.10 -15.88
N ASN A 95 2.39 0.85 -16.75
CA ASN A 95 1.47 1.51 -17.68
C ASN A 95 0.65 0.54 -18.55
N PRO A 96 1.17 -0.62 -18.99
CA PRO A 96 0.37 -1.61 -19.70
C PRO A 96 -0.89 -2.08 -18.96
N LEU A 97 -0.98 -1.92 -17.64
CA LEU A 97 -2.17 -2.34 -16.89
C LEU A 97 -3.32 -1.33 -16.96
N VAL A 98 -3.08 -0.06 -17.28
CA VAL A 98 -4.05 1.05 -17.06
C VAL A 98 -5.28 0.98 -17.97
N THR A 99 -5.22 0.22 -19.06
CA THR A 99 -6.34 0.01 -20.00
C THR A 99 -7.22 -1.18 -19.61
N LEU A 100 -6.79 -1.99 -18.64
CA LEU A 100 -7.48 -3.20 -18.24
C LEU A 100 -8.56 -2.91 -17.19
N ASN A 101 -9.59 -3.76 -17.19
CA ASN A 101 -10.69 -3.71 -16.23
C ASN A 101 -10.45 -4.63 -15.02
N ILE A 102 -9.21 -4.68 -14.52
CA ILE A 102 -8.85 -5.54 -13.40
C ILE A 102 -9.57 -5.13 -12.12
N THR A 103 -10.02 -6.14 -11.36
CA THR A 103 -10.72 -5.97 -10.08
C THR A 103 -9.81 -6.31 -8.89
N LYS A 104 -8.76 -7.10 -9.13
CA LYS A 104 -7.78 -7.50 -8.11
C LYS A 104 -6.37 -7.21 -8.59
N LEU A 105 -5.60 -6.48 -7.79
CA LEU A 105 -4.22 -6.13 -8.10
C LEU A 105 -3.31 -6.35 -6.90
N SER A 106 -2.20 -7.06 -7.11
CA SER A 106 -1.15 -7.23 -6.11
C SER A 106 0.21 -6.87 -6.71
N LEU A 107 0.85 -5.84 -6.16
CA LEU A 107 2.15 -5.29 -6.57
C LEU A 107 3.11 -5.29 -5.37
N GLN A 108 3.35 -6.47 -4.79
CA GLN A 108 4.11 -6.60 -3.56
C GLN A 108 5.62 -6.57 -3.83
N ASN A 109 6.38 -5.89 -2.96
CA ASN A 109 7.84 -5.86 -3.06
C ASN A 109 8.34 -5.41 -4.45
N MET A 110 7.71 -4.36 -4.97
CA MET A 110 8.01 -3.70 -6.27
C MET A 110 8.85 -2.43 -6.09
N ASN A 111 9.34 -2.13 -4.89
CA ASN A 111 10.06 -0.89 -4.59
C ASN A 111 9.27 0.41 -4.91
N LEU A 112 7.93 0.33 -5.08
CA LEU A 112 7.10 1.44 -5.56
C LEU A 112 7.07 2.60 -4.57
N SER A 113 7.23 3.81 -5.08
CA SER A 113 6.95 5.05 -4.33
C SER A 113 5.84 5.89 -4.97
N ASP A 114 5.68 5.76 -6.30
CA ASP A 114 4.60 6.39 -7.06
C ASP A 114 3.57 5.33 -7.45
N ILE A 115 2.31 5.64 -7.20
CA ILE A 115 1.14 4.81 -7.51
C ILE A 115 0.10 5.60 -8.33
N SER A 116 0.53 6.68 -9.00
CA SER A 116 -0.27 7.58 -9.82
C SER A 116 -1.11 6.87 -10.89
N MET A 117 -0.61 5.75 -11.42
CA MET A 117 -1.35 4.90 -12.36
C MET A 117 -2.67 4.35 -11.79
N LEU A 118 -2.83 4.23 -10.47
CA LEU A 118 -4.02 3.63 -9.86
C LEU A 118 -5.30 4.41 -10.16
N ARG A 119 -5.20 5.71 -10.43
CA ARG A 119 -6.38 6.55 -10.78
C ARG A 119 -7.16 6.05 -12.01
N PHE A 120 -6.53 5.23 -12.85
CA PHE A 120 -7.14 4.66 -14.05
C PHE A 120 -7.86 3.33 -13.77
N LEU A 121 -7.49 2.61 -12.71
CA LEU A 121 -8.01 1.28 -12.38
C LEU A 121 -9.25 1.33 -11.50
N LYS A 122 -10.27 2.07 -11.92
CA LYS A 122 -11.45 2.42 -11.08
C LYS A 122 -12.28 1.22 -10.62
N LYS A 123 -12.15 0.05 -11.28
CA LYS A 123 -12.89 -1.18 -10.94
C LYS A 123 -12.22 -2.03 -9.86
N LEU A 124 -11.11 -1.57 -9.28
CA LEU A 124 -10.42 -2.31 -8.22
C LEU A 124 -11.31 -2.45 -6.98
N THR A 125 -11.51 -3.70 -6.57
CA THR A 125 -12.19 -4.06 -5.31
C THR A 125 -11.21 -4.62 -4.28
N SER A 126 -10.04 -5.09 -4.72
CA SER A 126 -8.96 -5.63 -3.87
C SER A 126 -7.59 -5.15 -4.35
N LEU A 127 -6.84 -4.51 -3.45
CA LEU A 127 -5.51 -3.96 -3.73
C LEU A 127 -4.48 -4.35 -2.67
N ASP A 128 -3.39 -4.97 -3.09
CA ASP A 128 -2.25 -5.31 -2.24
C ASP A 128 -0.96 -4.62 -2.72
N LEU A 129 -0.46 -3.70 -1.91
CA LEU A 129 0.75 -2.91 -2.14
C LEU A 129 1.77 -3.10 -1.01
N CYS A 130 1.75 -4.27 -0.34
CA CYS A 130 2.65 -4.53 0.78
C CYS A 130 4.14 -4.45 0.40
N SER A 131 4.95 -4.01 1.36
CA SER A 131 6.42 -4.00 1.27
C SER A 131 6.93 -3.14 0.10
N ASN A 132 6.43 -1.92 -0.03
CA ASN A 132 6.90 -0.93 -0.98
C ASN A 132 7.48 0.30 -0.24
N ASN A 133 7.73 1.40 -0.96
CA ASN A 133 8.22 2.67 -0.41
C ASN A 133 7.17 3.78 -0.49
N ILE A 134 5.88 3.43 -0.49
CA ILE A 134 4.77 4.37 -0.69
C ILE A 134 4.67 5.28 0.53
N PHE A 135 4.55 6.59 0.30
CA PHE A 135 4.32 7.59 1.35
C PHE A 135 3.08 8.44 1.11
N ASP A 136 2.65 8.57 -0.16
CA ASP A 136 1.46 9.29 -0.59
C ASP A 136 0.46 8.29 -1.18
N ILE A 137 -0.74 8.27 -0.61
CA ILE A 137 -1.84 7.40 -1.04
C ILE A 137 -3.04 8.18 -1.58
N SER A 138 -2.89 9.47 -1.88
CA SER A 138 -3.96 10.35 -2.39
C SER A 138 -4.69 9.77 -3.62
N MET A 139 -3.98 9.01 -4.44
CA MET A 139 -4.53 8.33 -5.63
C MET A 139 -5.58 7.27 -5.31
N LEU A 140 -5.65 6.80 -4.07
CA LEU A 140 -6.70 5.85 -3.66
C LEU A 140 -8.09 6.50 -3.66
N SER A 141 -8.21 7.83 -3.63
CA SER A 141 -9.49 8.56 -3.72
C SER A 141 -10.32 8.20 -4.96
N PHE A 142 -9.68 7.70 -6.02
CA PHE A 142 -10.33 7.28 -7.26
C PHE A 142 -10.88 5.84 -7.21
N LEU A 143 -10.57 5.08 -6.17
CA LEU A 143 -10.86 3.65 -6.05
C LEU A 143 -12.01 3.39 -5.05
N GLN A 144 -13.17 3.98 -5.31
CA GLN A 144 -14.30 4.02 -4.37
C GLN A 144 -14.91 2.63 -4.08
N ASP A 145 -14.73 1.68 -4.99
CA ASP A 145 -15.23 0.29 -4.87
C ASP A 145 -14.28 -0.63 -4.09
N LEU A 146 -13.17 -0.11 -3.55
CA LEU A 146 -12.25 -0.92 -2.75
C LEU A 146 -12.94 -1.46 -1.49
N THR A 147 -12.95 -2.78 -1.39
CA THR A 147 -13.42 -3.52 -0.20
C THR A 147 -12.25 -4.06 0.63
N PHE A 148 -11.10 -4.26 -0.01
CA PHE A 148 -9.90 -4.84 0.61
C PHE A 148 -8.64 -4.06 0.22
N LEU A 149 -7.90 -3.59 1.22
CA LEU A 149 -6.69 -2.79 1.02
C LEU A 149 -5.56 -3.24 1.95
N ARG A 150 -4.42 -3.61 1.35
CA ARG A 150 -3.19 -3.94 2.07
C ARG A 150 -2.05 -2.99 1.68
N LEU A 151 -1.51 -2.32 2.68
CA LEU A 151 -0.45 -1.30 2.59
C LEU A 151 0.66 -1.54 3.63
N ARG A 152 0.76 -2.76 4.18
CA ARG A 152 1.72 -3.10 5.22
C ARG A 152 3.17 -2.84 4.78
N LYS A 153 4.04 -2.41 5.70
CA LYS A 153 5.46 -2.11 5.42
C LYS A 153 5.62 -1.10 4.28
N ASN A 154 5.08 0.09 4.49
CA ASN A 154 5.30 1.25 3.62
C ASN A 154 5.83 2.42 4.49
N LYS A 155 5.78 3.65 3.96
CA LYS A 155 6.23 4.88 4.64
C LYS A 155 5.07 5.88 4.82
N ILE A 156 3.84 5.37 4.92
CA ILE A 156 2.61 6.17 4.94
C ILE A 156 2.45 6.84 6.30
N GLN A 157 2.09 8.12 6.29
CA GLN A 157 1.80 8.91 7.49
C GLN A 157 0.37 9.46 7.45
N ASN A 158 0.03 10.12 6.34
CA ASN A 158 -1.27 10.72 6.13
C ASN A 158 -2.21 9.70 5.49
N ILE A 159 -3.30 9.39 6.18
CA ILE A 159 -4.35 8.48 5.73
C ILE A 159 -5.70 9.17 5.51
N SER A 160 -5.71 10.51 5.39
CA SER A 160 -6.93 11.30 5.22
C SER A 160 -7.82 10.80 4.09
N VAL A 161 -7.21 10.36 2.99
CA VAL A 161 -7.91 9.83 1.81
C VAL A 161 -8.77 8.60 2.10
N LEU A 162 -8.47 7.83 3.16
CA LEU A 162 -9.19 6.60 3.47
C LEU A 162 -10.64 6.87 3.89
N SER A 163 -10.96 8.07 4.37
CA SER A 163 -12.34 8.45 4.72
C SER A 163 -13.29 8.40 3.51
N ASN A 164 -12.75 8.48 2.29
CA ASN A 164 -13.51 8.39 1.04
C ASN A 164 -13.81 6.94 0.62
N LEU A 165 -13.11 5.95 1.20
CA LEU A 165 -13.25 4.54 0.83
C LEU A 165 -14.35 3.87 1.66
N THR A 166 -15.58 4.35 1.51
CA THR A 166 -16.72 3.94 2.36
C THR A 166 -17.14 2.48 2.19
N CYS A 167 -16.76 1.84 1.08
CA CYS A 167 -16.95 0.41 0.82
C CYS A 167 -15.89 -0.49 1.47
N LEU A 168 -14.86 0.09 2.10
CA LEU A 168 -13.74 -0.66 2.65
C LEU A 168 -14.18 -1.49 3.85
N LYS A 169 -13.89 -2.80 3.78
CA LYS A 169 -14.21 -3.79 4.82
C LYS A 169 -12.97 -4.29 5.53
N GLU A 170 -11.88 -4.51 4.80
CA GLU A 170 -10.62 -4.98 5.36
C GLU A 170 -9.48 -4.01 5.05
N LEU A 171 -8.83 -3.51 6.11
CA LEU A 171 -7.70 -2.59 6.03
C LEU A 171 -6.49 -3.15 6.77
N ILE A 172 -5.42 -3.45 6.04
CA ILE A 172 -4.13 -3.84 6.60
C ILE A 172 -3.09 -2.76 6.29
N ILE A 173 -2.78 -1.92 7.27
CA ILE A 173 -1.87 -0.78 7.13
C ILE A 173 -0.80 -0.74 8.24
N CYS A 174 -0.55 -1.89 8.85
CA CYS A 174 0.48 -2.08 9.87
C CYS A 174 1.91 -1.81 9.35
N GLN A 175 2.83 -1.51 10.27
CA GLN A 175 4.23 -1.19 9.94
C GLN A 175 4.35 -0.01 8.97
N ASN A 176 3.72 1.10 9.34
CA ASN A 176 3.79 2.39 8.64
C ASN A 176 4.21 3.48 9.66
N LEU A 177 3.95 4.74 9.36
CA LEU A 177 4.33 5.90 10.16
C LEU A 177 3.09 6.72 10.58
N ILE A 178 1.93 6.08 10.72
CA ILE A 178 0.63 6.74 10.98
C ILE A 178 0.55 7.16 12.44
N TYR A 179 0.08 8.38 12.72
CA TYR A 179 -0.12 8.87 14.08
C TYR A 179 -1.57 9.27 14.39
N ASP A 180 -2.38 9.51 13.36
CA ASP A 180 -3.78 9.92 13.47
C ASP A 180 -4.69 8.86 12.84
N ALA A 181 -5.62 8.33 13.64
CA ALA A 181 -6.61 7.34 13.24
C ALA A 181 -7.98 7.97 12.88
N LEU A 182 -8.18 9.28 13.08
CA LEU A 182 -9.45 9.94 12.80
C LEU A 182 -9.99 9.72 11.37
N PRO A 183 -9.16 9.67 10.30
CA PRO A 183 -9.67 9.43 8.95
C PRO A 183 -10.40 8.12 8.73
N ILE A 184 -10.17 7.10 9.57
CA ILE A 184 -10.85 5.80 9.47
C ILE A 184 -12.03 5.66 10.43
N SER A 185 -12.38 6.72 11.17
CA SER A 185 -13.47 6.71 12.16
C SER A 185 -14.85 6.44 11.57
N SER A 186 -15.11 6.89 10.33
CA SER A 186 -16.40 6.69 9.65
C SER A 186 -16.52 5.33 8.95
N LEU A 187 -15.42 4.60 8.79
CA LEU A 187 -15.39 3.35 8.03
C LEU A 187 -16.03 2.21 8.82
N LYS A 188 -16.82 1.38 8.13
CA LYS A 188 -17.48 0.20 8.70
C LYS A 188 -16.62 -1.05 8.51
N LEU A 189 -15.40 -1.01 9.04
CA LEU A 189 -14.42 -2.08 8.87
C LEU A 189 -14.84 -3.36 9.61
N GLU A 190 -14.66 -4.48 8.93
CA GLU A 190 -14.77 -5.83 9.48
C GLU A 190 -13.42 -6.28 10.07
N LYS A 191 -12.30 -5.89 9.43
CA LYS A 191 -10.94 -6.19 9.90
C LYS A 191 -10.03 -4.97 9.80
N LEU A 192 -9.35 -4.63 10.89
CA LEU A 192 -8.38 -3.53 10.96
C LEU A 192 -7.05 -3.97 11.58
N TYR A 193 -6.00 -3.90 10.79
CA TYR A 193 -4.64 -4.25 11.19
C TYR A 193 -3.76 -3.00 11.05
N ILE A 194 -3.60 -2.26 12.14
CA ILE A 194 -2.89 -0.98 12.19
C ILE A 194 -1.74 -0.97 13.21
N TRP A 195 -1.32 -2.16 13.66
CA TRP A 195 -0.18 -2.33 14.55
C TRP A 195 1.14 -1.83 13.95
N GLY A 196 2.13 -1.50 14.78
CA GLY A 196 3.43 -1.03 14.30
C GLY A 196 3.35 0.35 13.64
N ASN A 197 2.62 1.27 14.27
CA ASN A 197 2.46 2.66 13.86
C ASN A 197 2.76 3.57 15.07
N TYR A 198 2.45 4.87 14.97
CA TYR A 198 2.70 5.89 15.99
C TYR A 198 1.39 6.43 16.62
N ILE A 199 0.31 5.65 16.57
CA ILE A 199 -1.01 6.09 17.03
C ILE A 199 -1.03 6.18 18.56
N THR A 200 -1.65 7.24 19.07
CA THR A 200 -1.82 7.45 20.52
C THR A 200 -3.28 7.44 20.96
N ASP A 201 -4.21 7.62 20.03
CA ASP A 201 -5.65 7.65 20.30
C ASP A 201 -6.39 6.82 19.25
N ILE A 202 -7.18 5.87 19.73
CA ILE A 202 -8.05 5.00 18.95
C ILE A 202 -9.51 5.12 19.36
N SER A 203 -9.85 6.11 20.21
CA SER A 203 -11.22 6.33 20.69
C SER A 203 -12.22 6.59 19.54
N CYS A 204 -11.74 7.11 18.42
CA CYS A 204 -12.52 7.39 17.23
C CYS A 204 -12.82 6.16 16.34
N ILE A 205 -12.17 5.01 16.58
CA ILE A 205 -12.34 3.83 15.71
C ILE A 205 -13.73 3.24 15.91
N ASN A 206 -14.51 3.23 14.82
CA ASN A 206 -15.80 2.55 14.80
C ASN A 206 -15.61 1.03 14.83
N THR A 207 -16.22 0.38 15.82
CA THR A 207 -16.13 -1.09 16.03
C THR A 207 -17.43 -1.84 15.81
N THR A 208 -18.48 -1.17 15.34
CA THR A 208 -19.83 -1.75 15.18
C THR A 208 -19.88 -3.05 14.37
N ASN A 209 -19.06 -3.16 13.32
CA ASN A 209 -19.00 -4.35 12.44
C ASN A 209 -17.67 -5.13 12.57
N MET A 210 -16.83 -4.78 13.54
CA MET A 210 -15.46 -5.24 13.59
C MET A 210 -15.37 -6.65 14.16
N GLY A 211 -14.81 -7.60 13.41
CA GLY A 211 -14.45 -8.92 13.89
C GLY A 211 -13.00 -8.99 14.39
N GLU A 212 -12.10 -8.21 13.78
CA GLU A 212 -10.67 -8.27 14.09
C GLU A 212 -10.05 -6.87 14.21
N LEU A 213 -9.34 -6.62 15.32
CA LEU A 213 -8.62 -5.38 15.59
C LEU A 213 -7.21 -5.67 16.14
N PHE A 214 -6.19 -5.28 15.37
CA PHE A 214 -4.79 -5.40 15.75
C PHE A 214 -4.13 -4.03 15.80
N VAL A 215 -3.93 -3.52 17.03
CA VAL A 215 -3.37 -2.18 17.33
C VAL A 215 -2.05 -2.23 18.10
N GLN A 216 -1.46 -3.42 18.27
CA GLN A 216 -0.21 -3.61 19.03
C GLN A 216 0.93 -2.74 18.47
N GLN A 217 2.01 -2.55 19.22
CA GLN A 217 3.17 -1.77 18.74
C GLN A 217 2.78 -0.36 18.23
N ASN A 218 1.86 0.29 18.96
CA ASN A 218 1.53 1.71 18.89
C ASN A 218 1.80 2.35 20.26
N TYR A 219 1.49 3.63 20.43
CA TYR A 219 1.67 4.39 21.68
C TYR A 219 0.32 4.67 22.37
N ILE A 220 -0.58 3.68 22.34
CA ILE A 220 -1.95 3.79 22.84
C ILE A 220 -1.96 3.55 24.36
N PRO A 221 -2.63 4.40 25.17
CA PRO A 221 -2.80 4.14 26.60
C PRO A 221 -3.55 2.84 26.87
N THR A 222 -3.12 2.11 27.90
CA THR A 222 -3.70 0.82 28.29
C THR A 222 -5.22 0.89 28.54
N GLN A 223 -5.73 2.03 29.04
CA GLN A 223 -7.16 2.22 29.27
C GLN A 223 -8.01 2.18 27.98
N GLN A 224 -7.48 2.66 26.85
CA GLN A 224 -8.20 2.61 25.58
C GLN A 224 -8.29 1.17 25.06
N ILE A 225 -7.22 0.38 25.22
CA ILE A 225 -7.19 -1.02 24.79
C ILE A 225 -8.14 -1.89 25.60
N ALA A 226 -8.30 -1.56 26.89
CA ALA A 226 -9.23 -2.27 27.77
C ALA A 226 -10.69 -2.20 27.31
N LYS A 227 -11.07 -1.25 26.44
CA LYS A 227 -12.42 -1.15 25.86
C LYS A 227 -12.69 -2.18 24.78
N PHE A 228 -11.65 -2.72 24.15
CA PHE A 228 -11.76 -3.64 23.01
C PHE A 228 -11.61 -5.12 23.42
N LYS A 229 -11.75 -5.44 24.71
CA LYS A 229 -11.49 -6.78 25.31
C LYS A 229 -12.20 -7.96 24.64
N GLN A 230 -13.30 -7.74 23.92
CA GLN A 230 -14.09 -8.76 23.21
C GLN A 230 -13.56 -9.09 21.80
N LEU A 231 -12.73 -8.22 21.23
CA LEU A 231 -12.08 -8.47 19.95
C LEU A 231 -10.82 -9.31 20.16
N SER A 232 -10.41 -10.04 19.13
CA SER A 232 -9.18 -10.85 19.07
C SER A 232 -7.91 -10.01 19.19
N ILE A 233 -7.74 -9.27 20.29
CA ILE A 233 -6.53 -8.52 20.57
C ILE A 233 -5.51 -9.52 21.06
N ASN A 234 -4.52 -9.80 20.22
CA ASN A 234 -3.32 -10.47 20.70
C ASN A 234 -2.61 -9.56 21.73
N ARG A 235 -2.79 -9.84 23.03
CA ARG A 235 -2.22 -9.06 24.13
C ARG A 235 -0.75 -9.42 24.41
N SER A 236 -0.20 -10.46 23.78
CA SER A 236 1.08 -11.07 24.19
C SER A 236 2.29 -10.15 24.05
N ASN A 237 2.20 -9.08 23.25
CA ASN A 237 3.31 -8.20 22.93
C ASN A 237 3.07 -6.73 23.30
N TYR A 238 2.09 -6.44 24.18
CA TYR A 238 1.86 -5.08 24.64
C TYR A 238 2.85 -4.73 25.76
N GLN A 239 3.93 -4.03 25.40
CA GLN A 239 4.72 -3.25 26.36
C GLN A 239 4.40 -1.79 26.10
N GLU A 240 4.09 -1.01 27.14
CA GLU A 240 4.01 0.46 27.03
C GLU A 240 5.37 0.96 26.52
N GLN A 241 5.46 1.20 25.20
CA GLN A 241 6.61 1.86 24.63
C GLN A 241 6.53 3.31 25.06
N ARG A 242 7.61 3.86 25.64
CA ARG A 242 7.68 5.29 25.97
C ARG A 242 7.24 6.09 24.75
N LYS A 243 6.24 6.96 24.92
CA LYS A 243 5.82 7.93 23.89
C LYS A 243 7.09 8.54 23.28
N PRO A 244 7.34 8.41 21.96
CA PRO A 244 8.40 9.19 21.34
C PRO A 244 8.08 10.62 21.70
N SER A 245 9.07 11.33 22.27
CA SER A 245 8.87 12.71 22.68
C SER A 245 8.26 13.48 21.52
N PHE A 246 7.40 14.45 21.81
CA PHE A 246 6.92 15.42 20.80
C PHE A 246 8.09 15.90 19.93
N ASP A 247 9.25 16.07 20.56
CA ASP A 247 10.52 16.41 19.95
C ASP A 247 11.05 15.39 18.92
N LEU A 248 10.88 14.07 19.11
CA LEU A 248 11.24 13.04 18.13
C LEU A 248 10.27 13.00 16.94
N ILE A 249 8.96 13.10 17.20
CA ILE A 249 7.93 13.20 16.15
C ILE A 249 8.18 14.47 15.32
N PHE A 250 8.34 15.61 15.99
CA PHE A 250 8.67 16.89 15.35
C PHE A 250 9.98 16.82 14.58
N LYS A 251 11.07 16.27 15.15
CA LYS A 251 12.36 16.10 14.46
C LYS A 251 12.26 15.23 13.21
N LEU A 252 11.44 14.17 13.22
CA LEU A 252 11.24 13.31 12.05
C LEU A 252 10.43 14.01 10.96
N HIS A 253 9.36 14.74 11.32
CA HIS A 253 8.57 15.54 10.39
C HIS A 253 9.41 16.68 9.79
N PHE A 254 10.14 17.40 10.64
CA PHE A 254 10.94 18.55 10.24
C PHE A 254 12.14 18.16 9.37
N THR A 255 12.84 17.07 9.71
CA THR A 255 13.96 16.56 8.88
C THR A 255 13.50 16.15 7.49
N ARG A 256 12.31 15.55 7.36
CA ARG A 256 11.76 15.15 6.05
C ARG A 256 11.24 16.33 5.24
N PHE A 257 10.56 17.28 5.88
CA PHE A 257 10.16 18.56 5.27
C PHE A 257 11.38 19.30 4.72
N ASN A 258 12.46 19.41 5.50
CA ASN A 258 13.70 20.03 5.07
C ASN A 258 14.35 19.32 3.88
N ARG A 259 14.33 17.99 3.84
CA ARG A 259 14.86 17.24 2.70
C ARG A 259 14.04 17.51 1.44
N ARG A 260 12.71 17.59 1.54
CA ARG A 260 11.82 17.88 0.41
C ARG A 260 11.94 19.32 -0.07
N LEU A 261 12.03 20.29 0.84
CA LEU A 261 12.32 21.68 0.49
C LEU A 261 13.67 21.78 -0.23
N LYS A 262 14.74 21.20 0.32
CA LYS A 262 16.06 21.20 -0.35
C LYS A 262 16.02 20.59 -1.75
N GLN A 263 15.21 19.55 -1.97
CA GLN A 263 15.00 18.96 -3.30
C GLN A 263 14.21 19.86 -4.25
N ILE A 264 13.23 20.62 -3.76
CA ILE A 264 12.46 21.59 -4.54
C ILE A 264 13.35 22.78 -4.92
N TYR A 265 14.07 23.35 -3.96
CA TYR A 265 14.96 24.49 -4.17
C TYR A 265 16.18 24.14 -5.04
N ALA A 266 16.72 22.92 -4.95
CA ALA A 266 17.78 22.45 -5.83
C ALA A 266 17.33 22.36 -7.31
N LYS A 267 16.04 22.19 -7.58
CA LYS A 267 15.47 22.24 -8.94
C LYS A 267 15.23 23.66 -9.45
N GLN A 268 15.36 24.67 -8.59
CA GLN A 268 15.11 26.09 -8.90
C GLN A 268 16.39 26.95 -8.84
N GLU A 269 17.58 26.33 -8.73
CA GLU A 269 18.89 27.00 -8.65
C GLU A 269 19.02 28.06 -7.53
N ILE A 270 18.27 27.92 -6.44
CA ILE A 270 18.31 28.87 -5.31
C ILE A 270 19.50 28.54 -4.38
N ASN A 271 20.23 29.56 -3.93
CA ASN A 271 21.45 29.41 -3.11
C ASN A 271 21.16 28.81 -1.71
N ASN A 272 22.00 27.85 -1.29
CA ASN A 272 21.97 27.16 0.00
C ASN A 272 21.87 28.06 1.25
N GLN A 273 22.43 29.27 1.23
CA GLN A 273 22.31 30.20 2.37
C GLN A 273 20.89 30.72 2.57
N GLN A 274 20.17 31.04 1.49
CA GLN A 274 18.77 31.48 1.57
C GLN A 274 17.86 30.32 1.98
N ILE A 275 18.10 29.13 1.44
CA ILE A 275 17.39 27.89 1.81
C ILE A 275 17.49 27.62 3.33
N ASN A 276 18.68 27.78 3.91
CA ASN A 276 18.87 27.53 5.33
C ASN A 276 18.18 28.59 6.22
N LYS A 277 18.11 29.86 5.78
CA LYS A 277 17.37 30.91 6.48
C LYS A 277 15.87 30.64 6.47
N ASP A 278 15.31 30.30 5.31
CA ASP A 278 13.88 30.03 5.15
C ASP A 278 13.46 28.78 5.93
N ILE A 279 14.27 27.71 5.87
CA ILE A 279 14.09 26.51 6.70
C ILE A 279 14.10 26.87 8.19
N HIS A 280 15.02 27.71 8.65
CA HIS A 280 15.11 28.08 10.06
C HIS A 280 13.90 28.90 10.51
N SER A 281 13.44 29.84 9.68
CA SER A 281 12.23 30.63 9.95
C SER A 281 10.99 29.75 10.07
N ILE A 282 10.77 28.87 9.09
CA ILE A 282 9.64 27.93 9.09
C ILE A 282 9.75 26.96 10.28
N ARG A 283 10.98 26.54 10.66
CA ARG A 283 11.22 25.71 11.84
C ARG A 283 10.69 26.37 13.10
N SER A 284 11.11 27.62 13.32
CA SER A 284 10.81 28.36 14.53
C SER A 284 9.32 28.64 14.61
N GLU A 285 8.68 29.00 13.50
CA GLU A 285 7.24 29.27 13.44
C GLU A 285 6.39 28.01 13.67
N ILE A 286 6.73 26.88 13.03
CA ILE A 286 6.01 25.61 13.26
C ILE A 286 6.25 25.11 14.69
N TYR A 287 7.46 25.22 15.22
CA TYR A 287 7.77 24.78 16.59
C TYR A 287 7.04 25.63 17.63
N GLU A 288 7.04 26.96 17.48
CA GLU A 288 6.27 27.86 18.34
C GLU A 288 4.78 27.57 18.28
N ASN A 289 4.20 27.44 17.08
CA ASN A 289 2.77 27.21 16.93
C ASN A 289 2.37 25.86 17.50
N ALA A 290 3.19 24.82 17.30
CA ALA A 290 2.90 23.51 17.84
C ALA A 290 3.12 23.42 19.37
N MET A 291 4.06 24.19 19.93
CA MET A 291 4.22 24.33 21.38
C MET A 291 3.05 25.11 22.00
N LYS A 292 2.58 26.18 21.36
CA LYS A 292 1.37 26.93 21.75
C LYS A 292 0.13 26.02 21.73
N CYS A 293 -0.04 25.20 20.69
CA CYS A 293 -1.13 24.22 20.62
C CYS A 293 -1.03 23.14 21.72
N ASN A 294 0.17 22.62 22.00
CA ASN A 294 0.37 21.61 23.03
C ASN A 294 0.10 22.17 24.44
N LEU A 295 0.53 23.41 24.72
CA LEU A 295 0.22 24.12 25.97
C LEU A 295 -1.28 24.43 26.10
N ALA A 296 -1.95 24.80 25.01
CA ALA A 296 -3.40 25.01 24.99
C ALA A 296 -4.17 23.70 25.26
N LEU A 297 -3.73 22.58 24.67
CA LEU A 297 -4.28 21.24 24.93
C LEU A 297 -4.11 20.80 26.38
N GLN A 298 -2.96 21.10 26.99
CA GLN A 298 -2.72 20.81 28.41
C GLN A 298 -3.61 21.65 29.34
N ARG A 299 -3.85 22.93 29.01
CA ARG A 299 -4.75 23.81 29.78
C ARG A 299 -6.22 23.38 29.69
N MET A 300 -6.68 22.98 28.51
CA MET A 300 -8.04 22.45 28.34
C MET A 300 -8.24 21.12 29.09
N GLN A 301 -7.18 20.32 29.25
CA GLN A 301 -7.24 19.08 30.04
C GLN A 301 -7.25 19.36 31.55
N SER A 302 -6.54 20.38 32.05
CA SER A 302 -6.59 20.78 33.47
C SER A 302 -7.89 21.47 33.87
N GLU A 303 -8.53 22.25 32.98
CA GLU A 303 -9.81 22.90 33.29
C GLU A 303 -10.98 21.89 33.36
N SER A 304 -10.85 20.73 32.71
CA SER A 304 -11.83 19.65 32.78
C SER A 304 -11.78 18.82 34.08
N THR A 305 -10.70 18.93 34.86
CA THR A 305 -10.53 18.24 36.14
C THR A 305 -10.95 19.06 37.35
N ASP A 306 -11.09 20.38 37.21
CA ASP A 306 -11.51 21.29 38.29
C ASP A 306 -13.04 21.54 38.33
N SER A 307 -13.82 20.83 37.50
CA SER A 307 -15.29 20.94 37.42
C SER A 307 -16.03 19.63 37.80
N GLN A 308 -15.39 18.75 38.57
CA GLN A 308 -16.01 17.64 39.31
C GLN A 308 -15.82 17.84 40.82
#